data_AF-A0A968MSL4-F1
#
_entry.id   AF-A0A968MSL4-F1
#
_cell.length_a   1.000
_cell.length_b   1.000
_cell.length_c   1.000
_cell.angle_alpha   90.00
_cell.angle_beta   90.00
_cell.angle_gamma   90.00
#
_symmetry.space_group_name_H-M   'P 1'
#
loop_
_entity.id
_entity.type
_entity.pdbx_description
1 polymer ?
#
loop_
_entity_poly.entity_id
_entity_poly.type
_entity_poly.pdbx_seq_one_letter_code
_entity_poly.pdbx_strand_id
1 'polypeptide(L)'
;MGDYTADNGLYITLEIYRHQSIDDAFGIYSQERPSKAVYFKIGGQGYQEEANLNFFAGRYYVKIRCSGKSEMEVKSVRQLGEKIASLIDPETKLPEQLALFPLEGKVPNSEQYINQNFMGYSFLKNAFIASYLVKGTNFNVFIIANNSADEAKTMLQNFLKNNNKEIADLKPGIYDLKDKYNGVMKIILKNKYLCGVYNTADSKILQDYAALLDMNLK
;
A
#
# COMPACT_ATOMS: atom_id res chain seq x y z
N MET A 1 -22.56 3.91 -10.00
CA MET A 1 -22.12 4.64 -11.20
C MET A 1 -23.21 5.62 -11.55
N GLY A 2 -22.84 6.86 -11.86
CA GLY A 2 -23.76 7.87 -12.39
C GLY A 2 -23.09 8.62 -13.53
N ASP A 3 -23.81 8.79 -14.63
CA ASP A 3 -23.36 9.52 -15.82
C ASP A 3 -24.17 10.82 -15.95
N TYR A 4 -23.47 11.91 -16.21
CA TYR A 4 -24.04 13.25 -16.32
C TYR A 4 -23.54 13.89 -17.59
N THR A 5 -24.43 14.22 -18.53
CA THR A 5 -24.08 14.84 -19.81
C THR A 5 -24.73 16.21 -19.91
N ALA A 6 -23.94 17.22 -20.26
CA ALA A 6 -24.41 18.56 -20.57
C ALA A 6 -24.85 18.66 -22.04
N ASP A 7 -25.66 19.68 -22.37
CA ASP A 7 -26.21 19.89 -23.73
C ASP A 7 -25.12 20.04 -24.81
N ASN A 8 -23.92 20.49 -24.42
CA ASN A 8 -22.77 20.62 -25.31
C ASN A 8 -22.00 19.29 -25.54
N GLY A 9 -22.50 18.17 -25.01
CA GLY A 9 -21.88 16.85 -25.13
C GLY A 9 -20.76 16.56 -24.13
N LEU A 10 -20.41 17.50 -23.25
CA LEU A 10 -19.49 17.22 -22.15
C LEU A 10 -20.15 16.26 -21.17
N TYR A 11 -19.45 15.20 -20.77
CA TYR A 11 -19.96 14.23 -19.81
C TYR A 11 -18.99 14.00 -18.66
N ILE A 12 -19.57 13.71 -17.49
CA ILE A 12 -18.88 13.26 -16.29
C ILE A 12 -19.46 11.90 -15.89
N THR A 13 -18.57 10.94 -15.66
CA THR A 13 -18.92 9.65 -15.06
C THR A 13 -18.33 9.59 -13.65
N LEU A 14 -19.19 9.33 -12.66
CA LEU A 14 -18.81 9.14 -11.26
C LEU A 14 -19.01 7.68 -10.85
N GLU A 15 -17.92 7.03 -10.45
CA GLU A 15 -17.91 5.67 -9.93
C GLU A 15 -17.43 5.71 -8.47
N ILE A 16 -18.24 5.17 -7.55
CA ILE A 16 -17.93 5.07 -6.13
C ILE A 16 -18.03 3.59 -5.74
N TYR A 17 -16.90 3.00 -5.38
CA TYR A 17 -16.80 1.59 -4.98
C TYR A 17 -16.63 1.51 -3.47
N ARG A 18 -17.51 0.76 -2.80
CA ARG A 18 -17.42 0.51 -1.36
C ARG A 18 -16.59 -0.75 -1.10
N HIS A 19 -15.59 -0.64 -0.25
CA HIS A 19 -14.76 -1.75 0.21
C HIS A 19 -15.03 -2.09 1.68
N GLN A 20 -14.39 -3.15 2.17
CA GLN A 20 -14.57 -3.64 3.53
C GLN A 20 -13.98 -2.66 4.56
N SER A 21 -12.78 -2.13 4.30
CA SER A 21 -12.07 -1.19 5.15
C SER A 21 -11.42 -0.04 4.36
N ILE A 22 -10.81 0.91 5.08
CA ILE A 22 -9.96 1.95 4.48
C ILE A 22 -8.73 1.36 3.79
N ASP A 23 -8.14 0.30 4.36
CA ASP A 23 -6.96 -0.36 3.80
C ASP A 23 -7.29 -1.03 2.46
N ASP A 24 -8.49 -1.60 2.33
CA ASP A 24 -8.96 -2.19 1.08
C ASP A 24 -9.20 -1.13 0.00
N ALA A 25 -9.77 0.01 0.36
CA ALA A 25 -9.95 1.13 -0.56
C ALA A 25 -8.59 1.72 -1.01
N PHE A 26 -7.66 1.88 -0.06
CA PHE A 26 -6.27 2.22 -0.36
C PHE A 26 -5.60 1.16 -1.23
N GLY A 27 -5.90 -0.12 -1.04
CA GLY A 27 -5.36 -1.23 -1.83
C GLY A 27 -5.74 -1.14 -3.31
N ILE A 28 -7.00 -0.86 -3.62
CA ILE A 28 -7.42 -0.65 -5.02
C ILE A 28 -6.82 0.63 -5.58
N TYR A 29 -6.92 1.74 -4.84
CA TYR A 29 -6.33 3.02 -5.23
C TYR A 29 -4.84 2.86 -5.57
N SER A 30 -4.07 2.26 -4.68
CA SER A 30 -2.62 2.15 -4.79
C SER A 30 -2.14 1.24 -5.92
N GLN A 31 -2.94 0.22 -6.30
CA GLN A 31 -2.64 -0.66 -7.43
C GLN A 31 -3.01 -0.05 -8.78
N GLU A 32 -4.05 0.80 -8.83
CA GLU A 32 -4.43 1.49 -10.08
C GLU A 32 -3.60 2.76 -10.34
N ARG A 33 -2.83 3.27 -9.36
CA ARG A 33 -1.99 4.45 -9.53
C ARG A 33 -1.01 4.28 -10.70
N PRO A 34 -0.94 5.22 -11.65
CA PRO A 34 0.11 5.21 -12.66
C PRO A 34 1.46 5.52 -12.02
N SER A 35 2.55 5.03 -12.64
CA SER A 35 3.92 5.25 -12.16
C SER A 35 4.36 6.70 -12.18
N LYS A 36 3.72 7.53 -13.02
CA LYS A 36 3.91 8.98 -13.10
C LYS A 36 2.54 9.64 -13.01
N ALA A 37 2.17 10.08 -11.80
CA ALA A 37 0.90 10.76 -11.55
C ALA A 37 1.14 12.12 -10.90
N VAL A 38 0.21 13.05 -11.11
CA VAL A 38 0.13 14.26 -10.28
C VAL A 38 -0.76 13.97 -9.09
N TYR A 39 -0.21 14.05 -7.88
CA TYR A 39 -0.90 13.70 -6.65
C TYR A 39 -1.54 14.92 -5.97
N PHE A 40 -2.69 14.69 -5.35
CA PHE A 40 -3.47 15.69 -4.63
C PHE A 40 -3.90 15.16 -3.25
N LYS A 41 -4.04 16.08 -2.29
CA LYS A 41 -4.64 15.78 -0.99
C LYS A 41 -6.16 15.87 -1.10
N ILE A 42 -6.76 14.83 -1.66
CA ILE A 42 -8.21 14.65 -1.79
C ILE A 42 -8.56 13.32 -1.14
N GLY A 43 -9.42 13.34 -0.12
CA GLY A 43 -9.56 12.22 0.81
C GLY A 43 -8.20 11.91 1.46
N GLY A 44 -7.81 10.63 1.47
CA GLY A 44 -6.48 10.24 1.96
C GLY A 44 -5.37 10.57 0.96
N GLN A 45 -5.61 10.31 -0.33
CA GLN A 45 -4.78 10.73 -1.45
C GLN A 45 -5.57 10.54 -2.75
N GLY A 46 -5.33 11.42 -3.72
CA GLY A 46 -5.81 11.27 -5.10
C GLY A 46 -4.71 11.49 -6.12
N TYR A 47 -4.94 11.03 -7.34
CA TYR A 47 -4.14 11.40 -8.51
C TYR A 47 -5.03 11.82 -9.67
N GLN A 48 -4.48 12.70 -10.51
CA GLN A 48 -5.15 13.17 -11.72
C GLN A 48 -4.34 12.80 -12.95
N GLU A 49 -5.03 12.27 -13.96
CA GLU A 49 -4.52 12.03 -15.31
C GLU A 49 -5.49 12.66 -16.30
N GLU A 50 -5.04 13.70 -17.01
CA GLU A 50 -5.91 14.57 -17.80
C GLU A 50 -7.11 15.08 -16.96
N ALA A 51 -8.33 14.83 -17.41
CA ALA A 51 -9.55 15.19 -16.68
C ALA A 51 -10.15 14.02 -15.87
N ASN A 52 -9.37 12.96 -15.65
CA ASN A 52 -9.73 11.85 -14.77
C ASN A 52 -9.11 12.04 -13.39
N LEU A 53 -9.92 11.96 -12.35
CA LEU A 53 -9.47 12.02 -10.96
C LEU A 53 -9.85 10.72 -10.24
N ASN A 54 -8.86 10.05 -9.68
CA ASN A 54 -9.06 8.86 -8.86
C ASN A 54 -8.53 9.13 -7.44
N PHE A 55 -9.31 8.82 -6.41
CA PHE A 55 -8.92 9.02 -5.01
C PHE A 55 -9.63 8.02 -4.10
N PHE A 56 -9.19 7.91 -2.85
CA PHE A 56 -9.93 7.17 -1.83
C PHE A 56 -10.30 8.07 -0.65
N ALA A 57 -11.49 7.83 -0.10
CA ALA A 57 -12.05 8.50 1.07
C ALA A 57 -12.77 7.46 1.94
N GLY A 58 -12.39 7.33 3.20
CA GLY A 58 -12.81 6.25 4.09
C GLY A 58 -12.60 4.89 3.43
N ARG A 59 -13.65 4.05 3.43
CA ARG A 59 -13.66 2.74 2.74
C ARG A 59 -14.10 2.80 1.27
N TYR A 60 -14.05 3.98 0.64
CA TYR A 60 -14.52 4.16 -0.73
C TYR A 60 -13.37 4.51 -1.66
N TYR A 61 -13.31 3.83 -2.80
CA TYR A 61 -12.50 4.23 -3.94
C TYR A 61 -13.39 4.96 -4.95
N VAL A 62 -12.97 6.14 -5.39
CA VAL A 62 -13.77 7.04 -6.23
C VAL A 62 -13.02 7.34 -7.51
N LYS A 63 -13.72 7.23 -8.65
CA LYS A 63 -13.22 7.59 -9.97
C LYS A 63 -14.18 8.61 -10.58
N ILE A 64 -13.62 9.73 -11.02
CA ILE A 64 -14.34 10.76 -11.76
C ILE A 64 -13.69 10.85 -13.12
N ARG A 65 -14.44 10.51 -14.17
CA ARG A 65 -14.02 10.71 -15.55
C ARG A 65 -14.74 11.89 -16.15
N CYS A 66 -14.04 12.70 -16.94
CA CYS A 66 -14.62 13.83 -17.66
C CYS A 66 -14.13 13.81 -19.10
N SER A 67 -15.01 14.07 -20.06
CA SER A 67 -14.63 14.17 -21.47
C SER A 67 -13.98 15.50 -21.85
N GLY A 68 -14.17 16.52 -21.02
CA GLY A 68 -13.52 17.82 -21.14
C GLY A 68 -12.00 17.71 -20.95
N LYS A 69 -11.24 18.60 -21.59
CA LYS A 69 -9.77 18.64 -21.53
C LYS A 69 -9.19 20.02 -21.25
N SER A 70 -10.03 21.05 -21.17
CA SER A 70 -9.59 22.39 -20.83
C SER A 70 -9.13 22.44 -19.37
N GLU A 71 -8.25 23.41 -19.06
CA GLU A 71 -7.79 23.63 -17.69
C GLU A 71 -8.94 23.88 -16.71
N MET A 72 -10.02 24.54 -17.18
CA MET A 72 -11.21 24.80 -16.38
C MET A 72 -11.95 23.50 -16.01
N GLU A 73 -12.10 22.57 -16.96
CA GLU A 73 -12.77 21.29 -16.73
C GLU A 73 -11.94 20.40 -15.80
N VAL A 74 -10.63 20.32 -16.03
CA VAL A 74 -9.68 19.60 -15.16
C VAL A 74 -9.73 20.11 -13.72
N LYS A 75 -9.80 21.44 -13.53
CA LYS A 75 -9.94 22.05 -12.20
C LYS A 75 -11.31 21.77 -11.58
N SER A 76 -12.37 21.82 -12.38
CA SER A 76 -13.75 21.55 -11.92
C SER A 76 -13.91 20.11 -11.42
N VAL A 77 -13.32 19.13 -12.12
CA VAL A 77 -13.27 17.73 -11.67
C VAL A 77 -12.58 17.61 -10.31
N ARG A 78 -11.48 18.34 -10.09
CA ARG A 78 -10.78 18.36 -8.80
C ARG A 78 -11.66 18.90 -7.67
N GLN A 79 -12.32 20.03 -7.90
CA GLN A 79 -13.23 20.63 -6.91
C GLN A 79 -14.43 19.72 -6.60
N LEU A 80 -14.94 19.01 -7.60
CA LEU A 80 -15.97 18.00 -7.39
C LEU A 80 -15.45 16.86 -6.52
N GLY A 81 -14.24 16.35 -6.79
CA GLY A 81 -13.58 15.34 -5.98
C GLY A 81 -13.38 15.76 -4.53
N GLU A 82 -12.92 16.99 -4.27
CA GLU A 82 -12.77 17.56 -2.93
C GLU A 82 -14.09 17.57 -2.16
N LYS A 83 -15.19 18.01 -2.80
CA LYS A 83 -16.53 18.00 -2.21
C LYS A 83 -17.00 16.58 -1.89
N ILE A 84 -16.83 15.65 -2.83
CA ILE A 84 -17.22 14.24 -2.63
C ILE A 84 -16.42 13.62 -1.49
N ALA A 85 -15.10 13.82 -1.45
CA ALA A 85 -14.26 13.31 -0.38
C ALA A 85 -14.71 13.82 1.00
N SER A 86 -14.99 15.12 1.11
CA SER A 86 -15.47 15.73 2.36
C SER A 86 -16.84 15.21 2.80
N LEU A 87 -17.71 14.80 1.87
CA LEU A 87 -19.00 14.20 2.19
C LEU A 87 -18.88 12.73 2.61
N ILE A 88 -17.90 12.01 2.08
CA ILE A 88 -17.64 10.61 2.43
C ILE A 88 -16.99 10.52 3.80
N ASP A 89 -15.85 11.19 3.97
CA ASP A 89 -15.08 11.20 5.20
C ASP A 89 -14.06 12.37 5.15
N PRO A 90 -14.32 13.48 5.86
CA PRO A 90 -13.46 14.66 5.83
C PRO A 90 -12.09 14.43 6.49
N GLU A 91 -11.96 13.38 7.32
CA GLU A 91 -10.76 13.09 8.10
C GLU A 91 -9.99 11.88 7.55
N THR A 92 -10.29 11.43 6.32
CA THR A 92 -9.57 10.30 5.72
C THR A 92 -8.08 10.56 5.71
N LYS A 93 -7.34 9.62 6.28
CA LYS A 93 -5.88 9.58 6.27
C LYS A 93 -5.39 8.38 5.48
N LEU A 94 -4.12 8.42 5.10
CA LEU A 94 -3.44 7.21 4.65
C LEU A 94 -3.41 6.17 5.78
N PRO A 95 -3.37 4.86 5.46
CA PRO A 95 -3.21 3.80 6.46
C PRO A 95 -2.01 4.06 7.37
N GLU A 96 -2.20 3.87 8.67
CA GLU A 96 -1.19 4.20 9.69
C GLU A 96 0.12 3.41 9.52
N GLN A 97 0.02 2.20 8.97
CA GLN A 97 1.13 1.29 8.72
C GLN A 97 2.12 1.87 7.70
N LEU A 98 1.66 2.77 6.80
CA LEU A 98 2.55 3.41 5.83
C LEU A 98 3.60 4.31 6.50
N ALA A 99 3.31 4.83 7.69
CA ALA A 99 4.24 5.66 8.46
C ALA A 99 5.37 4.84 9.12
N LEU A 100 5.24 3.51 9.18
CA LEU A 100 6.25 2.62 9.76
C LEU A 100 7.39 2.30 8.78
N PHE A 101 7.18 2.53 7.48
CA PHE A 101 8.22 2.31 6.48
C PHE A 101 9.43 3.26 6.68
N PRO A 102 10.67 2.75 6.63
CA PRO A 102 11.86 3.59 6.56
C PRO A 102 11.75 4.66 5.47
N LEU A 103 12.15 5.90 5.78
CA LEU A 103 12.03 7.00 4.82
C LEU A 103 13.17 7.02 3.81
N GLU A 104 14.38 6.66 4.24
CA GLU A 104 15.57 6.68 3.40
C GLU A 104 15.43 5.70 2.23
N GLY A 105 15.69 6.17 1.00
CA GLY A 105 15.66 5.33 -0.21
C GLY A 105 14.28 4.87 -0.67
N LYS A 106 13.19 5.21 0.05
CA LYS A 106 11.83 4.85 -0.35
C LYS A 106 11.44 5.57 -1.64
N VAL A 107 10.95 4.83 -2.62
CA VAL A 107 10.42 5.40 -3.87
C VAL A 107 9.10 6.11 -3.56
N PRO A 108 8.95 7.41 -3.87
CA PRO A 108 7.75 8.16 -3.55
C PRO A 108 6.49 7.53 -4.14
N ASN A 109 5.43 7.41 -3.33
CA ASN A 109 4.12 6.88 -3.73
C ASN A 109 4.14 5.42 -4.24
N SER A 110 5.18 4.66 -3.91
CA SER A 110 5.29 3.24 -4.27
C SER A 110 4.53 2.31 -3.32
N GLU A 111 3.92 2.84 -2.26
CA GLU A 111 3.23 2.03 -1.27
C GLU A 111 2.04 1.29 -1.88
N GLN A 112 1.84 0.02 -1.53
CA GLN A 112 0.70 -0.78 -1.97
C GLN A 112 0.12 -1.57 -0.79
N TYR A 113 -1.12 -2.03 -0.93
CA TYR A 113 -1.74 -2.94 0.01
C TYR A 113 -2.31 -4.17 -0.70
N ILE A 114 -1.93 -5.35 -0.21
CA ILE A 114 -2.35 -6.65 -0.71
C ILE A 114 -3.13 -7.36 0.40
N ASN A 115 -4.46 -7.47 0.23
CA ASN A 115 -5.34 -8.08 1.23
C ASN A 115 -5.06 -9.59 1.40
N GLN A 116 -4.79 -10.33 0.31
CA GLN A 116 -4.61 -11.79 0.37
C GLN A 116 -3.50 -12.29 -0.53
N ASN A 117 -3.00 -13.48 -0.21
CA ASN A 117 -2.06 -14.24 -1.03
C ASN A 117 -0.77 -13.46 -1.32
N PHE A 118 -0.29 -12.66 -0.37
CA PHE A 118 0.98 -11.96 -0.53
C PHE A 118 2.10 -12.99 -0.71
N MET A 119 2.97 -12.76 -1.71
CA MET A 119 4.02 -13.70 -2.14
C MET A 119 3.50 -15.11 -2.52
N GLY A 120 2.22 -15.25 -2.84
CA GLY A 120 1.60 -16.54 -3.17
C GLY A 120 1.20 -17.40 -1.96
N TYR A 121 1.36 -16.88 -0.73
CA TYR A 121 1.01 -17.60 0.48
C TYR A 121 -0.35 -17.14 1.02
N SER A 122 -1.30 -18.06 1.12
CA SER A 122 -2.66 -17.76 1.61
C SER A 122 -2.71 -17.28 3.07
N PHE A 123 -1.69 -17.61 3.87
CA PHE A 123 -1.55 -17.12 5.24
C PHE A 123 -0.90 -15.74 5.34
N LEU A 124 -0.26 -15.22 4.28
CA LEU A 124 0.25 -13.85 4.25
C LEU A 124 -0.84 -12.93 3.71
N LYS A 125 -1.56 -12.27 4.63
CA LYS A 125 -2.68 -11.37 4.35
C LYS A 125 -2.38 -9.98 4.88
N ASN A 126 -3.13 -9.00 4.39
CA ASN A 126 -3.08 -7.61 4.85
C ASN A 126 -1.66 -6.99 4.80
N ALA A 127 -0.93 -7.24 3.71
CA ALA A 127 0.44 -6.80 3.55
C ALA A 127 0.50 -5.41 2.94
N PHE A 128 1.08 -4.46 3.67
CA PHE A 128 1.56 -3.20 3.09
C PHE A 128 2.94 -3.42 2.51
N ILE A 129 3.23 -2.85 1.35
CA ILE A 129 4.52 -2.99 0.65
C ILE A 129 4.98 -1.60 0.21
N ALA A 130 6.28 -1.35 0.19
CA ALA A 130 6.89 -0.18 -0.45
C ALA A 130 8.14 -0.58 -1.23
N SER A 131 8.43 0.14 -2.31
CA SER A 131 9.64 -0.04 -3.11
C SER A 131 10.73 0.92 -2.70
N TYR A 132 11.98 0.47 -2.79
CA TYR A 132 13.17 1.25 -2.46
C TYR A 132 14.21 1.15 -3.56
N LEU A 133 14.97 2.23 -3.73
CA LEU A 133 16.11 2.30 -4.64
C LEU A 133 17.29 2.97 -3.91
N VAL A 134 18.33 2.19 -3.64
CA VAL A 134 19.53 2.66 -2.93
C VAL A 134 20.75 2.26 -3.73
N LYS A 135 21.56 3.25 -4.14
CA LYS A 135 22.81 3.04 -4.91
C LYS A 135 22.63 2.13 -6.15
N GLY A 136 21.49 2.25 -6.83
CA GLY A 136 21.15 1.46 -8.01
C GLY A 136 20.52 0.09 -7.71
N THR A 137 20.43 -0.32 -6.45
CA THR A 137 19.79 -1.58 -6.05
C THR A 137 18.32 -1.34 -5.69
N ASN A 138 17.43 -2.04 -6.39
CA ASN A 138 16.00 -2.08 -6.06
C ASN A 138 15.72 -3.19 -5.04
N PHE A 139 14.81 -2.93 -4.12
CA PHE A 139 14.30 -3.93 -3.17
C PHE A 139 12.93 -3.50 -2.64
N ASN A 140 12.30 -4.38 -1.87
CA ASN A 140 10.99 -4.12 -1.28
C ASN A 140 11.04 -4.32 0.24
N VAL A 141 10.20 -3.55 0.92
CA VAL A 141 9.91 -3.72 2.34
C VAL A 141 8.42 -4.01 2.47
N PHE A 142 8.03 -4.94 3.34
CA PHE A 142 6.64 -5.21 3.67
C PHE A 142 6.37 -5.14 5.17
N ILE A 143 5.11 -4.83 5.51
CA ILE A 143 4.61 -4.74 6.88
C ILE A 143 3.23 -5.42 6.92
N ILE A 144 3.09 -6.41 7.80
CA ILE A 144 1.81 -7.03 8.16
C ILE A 144 1.56 -6.75 9.63
N ALA A 145 0.45 -6.08 9.93
CA ALA A 145 -0.02 -5.87 11.29
C ALA A 145 -1.13 -6.89 11.60
N ASN A 146 -0.84 -7.83 12.49
CA ASN A 146 -1.79 -8.85 12.94
C ASN A 146 -2.66 -8.34 14.08
N ASN A 147 -3.67 -9.11 14.51
CA ASN A 147 -4.50 -8.71 15.64
C ASN A 147 -3.77 -8.90 16.99
N SER A 148 -2.76 -9.79 17.03
CA SER A 148 -2.00 -10.09 18.23
C SER A 148 -0.56 -10.52 17.92
N ALA A 149 0.29 -10.55 18.95
CA ALA A 149 1.64 -11.09 18.84
C ALA A 149 1.66 -12.60 18.54
N ASP A 150 0.70 -13.35 19.08
CA ASP A 150 0.57 -14.78 18.82
C ASP A 150 0.22 -15.05 17.36
N GLU A 151 -0.67 -14.26 16.76
CA GLU A 151 -0.98 -14.37 15.32
C GLU A 151 0.25 -14.09 14.46
N ALA A 152 1.03 -13.05 14.78
CA ALA A 152 2.27 -12.75 14.07
C ALA A 152 3.28 -13.89 14.18
N LYS A 153 3.41 -14.48 15.39
CA LYS A 153 4.26 -15.64 15.63
C LYS A 153 3.79 -16.85 14.82
N THR A 154 2.51 -17.18 14.85
CA THR A 154 1.93 -18.28 14.05
C THR A 154 2.14 -18.05 12.55
N MET A 155 2.00 -16.82 12.07
CA MET A 155 2.25 -16.48 10.67
C MET A 155 3.72 -16.73 10.30
N LEU A 156 4.68 -16.33 11.13
CA LEU A 156 6.10 -16.63 10.91
C LEU A 156 6.38 -18.13 10.97
N GLN A 157 5.79 -18.89 11.91
CA GLN A 157 5.92 -20.34 11.97
C GLN A 157 5.49 -21.00 10.67
N ASN A 158 4.34 -20.60 10.13
CA ASN A 158 3.84 -21.10 8.86
C ASN A 158 4.80 -20.72 7.72
N PHE A 159 5.34 -19.50 7.73
CA PHE A 159 6.26 -19.06 6.68
C PHE A 159 7.58 -19.85 6.69
N LEU A 160 8.16 -20.07 7.87
CA LEU A 160 9.37 -20.89 8.04
C LEU A 160 9.13 -22.34 7.62
N LYS A 161 8.01 -22.95 8.09
CA LYS A 161 7.67 -24.34 7.78
C LYS A 161 7.50 -24.58 6.29
N ASN A 162 6.85 -23.67 5.57
CA ASN A 162 6.71 -23.73 4.11
C ASN A 162 8.06 -23.60 3.37
N ASN A 163 9.09 -23.12 4.05
CA ASN A 163 10.45 -22.96 3.54
C ASN A 163 11.46 -23.94 4.18
N ASN A 164 10.95 -25.09 4.67
CA ASN A 164 11.75 -26.17 5.28
C ASN A 164 12.63 -25.72 6.46
N LYS A 165 12.20 -24.68 7.18
CA LYS A 165 12.81 -24.24 8.43
C LYS A 165 11.82 -24.41 9.57
N GLU A 166 12.32 -24.84 10.72
CA GLU A 166 11.51 -24.96 11.93
C GLU A 166 12.28 -24.42 13.12
N ILE A 167 11.64 -23.58 13.91
CA ILE A 167 12.20 -22.97 15.11
C ILE A 167 11.18 -23.19 16.23
N ALA A 168 11.55 -24.04 17.19
CA ALA A 168 10.63 -24.49 18.24
C ALA A 168 10.13 -23.33 19.11
N ASP A 169 10.99 -22.38 19.46
CA ASP A 169 10.65 -21.23 20.30
C ASP A 169 11.00 -19.91 19.61
N LEU A 170 10.12 -19.47 18.71
CA LEU A 170 10.24 -18.14 18.11
C LEU A 170 10.07 -17.06 19.17
N LYS A 171 11.08 -16.18 19.24
CA LYS A 171 11.08 -14.95 20.04
C LYS A 171 10.99 -13.72 19.13
N PRO A 172 10.63 -12.53 19.66
CA PRO A 172 10.81 -11.31 18.90
C PRO A 172 12.26 -11.15 18.42
N GLY A 173 12.45 -10.73 17.17
CA GLY A 173 13.77 -10.60 16.56
C GLY A 173 13.75 -10.64 15.04
N ILE A 174 14.96 -10.65 14.45
CA ILE A 174 15.19 -10.67 13.00
C ILE A 174 15.68 -12.06 12.59
N TYR A 175 15.06 -12.61 11.55
CA TYR A 175 15.27 -13.97 11.04
C TYR A 175 15.68 -13.95 9.56
N ASP A 176 16.59 -14.84 9.19
CA ASP A 176 16.90 -15.13 7.81
C ASP A 176 15.93 -16.16 7.23
N LEU A 177 15.24 -15.79 6.16
CA LEU A 177 14.38 -16.70 5.39
C LEU A 177 14.87 -16.74 3.95
N LYS A 178 14.92 -17.93 3.36
CA LYS A 178 15.18 -18.12 1.94
C LYS A 178 13.95 -18.77 1.34
N ASP A 179 13.23 -18.03 0.53
CA ASP A 179 12.12 -18.54 -0.25
C ASP A 179 12.58 -18.95 -1.65
N LYS A 180 11.96 -20.01 -2.19
CA LYS A 180 12.28 -20.56 -3.50
C LYS A 180 12.06 -19.54 -4.62
N TYR A 181 11.04 -18.69 -4.50
CA TYR A 181 10.64 -17.76 -5.56
C TYR A 181 11.09 -16.32 -5.29
N ASN A 182 11.15 -15.91 -4.03
CA ASN A 182 11.44 -14.54 -3.59
C ASN A 182 12.88 -14.36 -3.08
N GLY A 183 13.69 -15.42 -3.05
CA GLY A 183 15.10 -15.36 -2.68
C GLY A 183 15.31 -15.20 -1.17
N VAL A 184 16.46 -14.61 -0.81
CA VAL A 184 16.81 -14.37 0.59
C VAL A 184 16.13 -13.09 1.08
N MET A 185 15.61 -13.14 2.30
CA MET A 185 14.96 -12.02 2.97
C MET A 185 15.25 -12.01 4.46
N LYS A 186 15.19 -10.81 5.04
CA LYS A 186 15.19 -10.61 6.50
C LYS A 186 13.75 -10.41 6.95
N ILE A 187 13.31 -11.21 7.89
CA ILE A 187 11.96 -11.15 8.47
C ILE A 187 12.07 -10.66 9.91
N ILE A 188 11.25 -9.68 10.29
CA ILE A 188 11.18 -9.15 11.64
C ILE A 188 9.87 -9.63 12.27
N LEU A 189 9.98 -10.23 13.45
CA LEU A 189 8.86 -10.53 14.34
C LEU A 189 8.96 -9.60 15.55
N LYS A 190 8.00 -8.71 15.74
CA LYS A 190 7.97 -7.79 16.89
C LYS A 190 6.55 -7.38 17.21
N ASN A 191 6.12 -7.61 18.46
CA ASN A 191 4.73 -7.39 18.88
C ASN A 191 3.75 -8.07 17.90
N LYS A 192 2.74 -7.36 17.42
CA LYS A 192 1.76 -7.83 16.42
C LYS A 192 2.29 -7.81 14.97
N TYR A 193 3.52 -7.39 14.75
CA TYR A 193 4.05 -7.17 13.40
C TYR A 193 4.86 -8.34 12.89
N LEU A 194 4.58 -8.70 11.63
CA LEU A 194 5.46 -9.49 10.80
C LEU A 194 5.88 -8.62 9.62
N CYS A 195 7.17 -8.28 9.54
CA CYS A 195 7.68 -7.39 8.51
C CYS A 195 8.86 -8.04 7.79
N GLY A 196 9.30 -7.47 6.67
CA GLY A 196 10.53 -7.96 6.06
C GLY A 196 11.05 -7.12 4.92
N VAL A 197 12.31 -7.39 4.57
CA VAL A 197 13.05 -6.79 3.45
C VAL A 197 13.43 -7.89 2.49
N TYR A 198 13.12 -7.74 1.21
CA TYR A 198 13.26 -8.79 0.19
C TYR A 198 13.54 -8.20 -1.21
N ASN A 199 13.69 -9.07 -2.21
CA ASN A 199 14.00 -8.72 -3.61
C ASN A 199 15.37 -8.05 -3.83
N THR A 200 16.36 -8.40 -3.02
CA THR A 200 17.76 -8.04 -3.28
C THR A 200 18.72 -9.14 -2.81
N ALA A 201 19.82 -9.31 -3.52
CA ALA A 201 20.92 -10.19 -3.11
C ALA A 201 21.95 -9.47 -2.20
N ASP A 202 21.82 -8.15 -2.03
CA ASP A 202 22.71 -7.35 -1.18
C ASP A 202 22.37 -7.58 0.30
N SER A 203 23.19 -8.39 0.96
CA SER A 203 23.02 -8.74 2.38
C SER A 203 23.14 -7.54 3.31
N LYS A 204 23.90 -6.51 2.92
CA LYS A 204 24.05 -5.29 3.71
C LYS A 204 22.76 -4.48 3.65
N ILE A 205 22.16 -4.32 2.48
CA ILE A 205 20.84 -3.66 2.34
C ILE A 205 19.78 -4.40 3.15
N LEU A 206 19.72 -5.73 3.05
CA LEU A 206 18.78 -6.54 3.83
C LEU A 206 18.93 -6.29 5.34
N GLN A 207 20.16 -6.27 5.85
CA GLN A 207 20.45 -6.07 7.26
C GLN A 207 20.14 -4.64 7.72
N ASP A 208 20.60 -3.64 6.98
CA ASP A 208 20.45 -2.22 7.32
C ASP A 208 18.96 -1.82 7.35
N TYR A 209 18.20 -2.20 6.33
CA TYR A 209 16.77 -1.88 6.26
C TYR A 209 15.92 -2.70 7.23
N ALA A 210 16.33 -3.93 7.56
CA ALA A 210 15.63 -4.69 8.60
C ALA A 210 15.81 -4.03 9.97
N ALA A 211 17.01 -3.52 10.27
CA ALA A 211 17.28 -2.78 11.50
C ALA A 211 16.52 -1.44 11.54
N LEU A 212 16.52 -0.67 10.44
CA LEU A 212 15.74 0.57 10.34
C LEU A 212 14.24 0.33 10.55
N LEU A 213 13.71 -0.71 9.92
CA LEU A 213 12.31 -1.08 10.08
C LEU A 213 11.99 -1.50 11.52
N ASP A 214 12.82 -2.35 12.14
CA ASP A 214 12.62 -2.77 13.54
C ASP A 214 12.54 -1.57 14.50
N MET A 215 13.37 -0.54 14.30
CA MET A 215 13.35 0.69 15.11
C MET A 215 12.04 1.49 14.96
N ASN A 216 11.37 1.40 13.81
CA ASN A 216 10.09 2.06 13.58
C ASN A 216 8.90 1.31 14.18
N LEU A 217 9.03 0.01 14.45
CA LEU A 217 7.98 -0.81 15.02
C LEU A 217 7.81 -0.49 16.52
N LYS A 218 6.60 -0.07 16.88
CA LYS A 218 6.17 0.18 18.26
C LYS A 218 5.75 -1.10 18.97
#